data_AF-A0A9D4RWD8-F1
#
_entry.id   AF-A0A9D4RWD8-F1
#
_cell.length_a   1.000
_cell.length_b   1.000
_cell.length_c   1.000
_cell.angle_alpha   90.00
_cell.angle_beta   90.00
_cell.angle_gamma   90.00
#
_symmetry.space_group_name_H-M   'P 1'
#
loop_
_entity.id
_entity.type
_entity.pdbx_description
1 polymer ?
#
loop_
_entity_poly.entity_id
_entity_poly.type
_entity_poly.pdbx_seq_one_letter_code
_entity_poly.pdbx_strand_id
1 'polypeptide(L)'
;MEEPSCNEIIQKPPTEEKILVSNEIKENDHKSKEIKGFVPISLGDIDKYNAQQKNKNTVRKHDSNLKKLKTFLKQQQLPTDITQIEMKELDNILCMFILSIRKENGDEYETTSLRSFVSSIDKELQLNNYQFTIAKGQRQGFPRFRETLSSKMKKVKKEGKGNKANAAQPIEQHEIQKLYDEGQLGNGSPQAIINSLWFRFTTNFGMRSVEEHYNLRWGDVKLCRDVEGDEYLELVERQTKTRTGATDEARTVPPRIWANDEDPSKCVVATYRIYASKRPHRFSEPSDPFYLSTSTKANITATTGNEQWFISMKMGI
;
A
#
# COMPACT_ATOMS: atom_id res chain seq x y z
N MET A 1 55.91 53.13 -3.62
CA MET A 1 54.48 52.77 -3.68
C MET A 1 54.39 51.33 -3.22
N GLU A 2 54.35 51.17 -1.91
CA GLU A 2 53.97 49.93 -1.24
C GLU A 2 52.47 49.98 -1.02
N GLU A 3 51.76 48.96 -1.45
CA GLU A 3 50.39 48.67 -1.02
C GLU A 3 50.22 47.15 -0.87
N PRO A 4 49.33 46.71 0.04
CA PRO A 4 49.69 45.71 1.04
C PRO A 4 48.98 44.36 0.86
N SER A 5 49.53 43.39 1.60
CA SER A 5 48.94 42.10 1.94
C SER A 5 47.54 42.25 2.55
N CYS A 6 46.56 41.55 1.98
CA CYS A 6 45.28 41.25 2.62
C CYS A 6 45.08 39.74 2.66
N ASN A 7 45.33 39.17 3.83
CA ASN A 7 44.80 37.88 4.26
C ASN A 7 43.28 37.94 4.27
N GLU A 8 42.62 37.21 3.37
CA GLU A 8 41.21 36.87 3.54
C GLU A 8 41.08 35.53 4.27
N ILE A 9 40.50 35.63 5.45
CA ILE A 9 40.16 34.56 6.38
C ILE A 9 39.07 33.71 5.71
N ILE A 10 39.45 32.59 5.11
CA ILE A 10 38.50 31.53 4.79
C ILE A 10 38.08 30.90 6.12
N GLN A 11 36.93 31.30 6.62
CA GLN A 11 36.26 30.62 7.72
C GLN A 11 35.97 29.17 7.28
N LYS A 12 36.74 28.24 7.86
CA LYS A 12 36.51 26.80 7.77
C LYS A 12 35.10 26.52 8.31
N PRO A 13 34.24 25.77 7.61
CA PRO A 13 32.92 25.42 8.15
C PRO A 13 33.10 24.63 9.45
N PRO A 14 32.23 24.84 10.47
CA PRO A 14 32.34 24.12 11.72
C PRO A 14 32.19 22.63 11.46
N THR A 15 33.17 21.87 11.94
CA THR A 15 33.18 20.41 11.98
C THR A 15 31.86 19.93 12.55
N GLU A 16 31.10 19.13 11.79
CA GLU A 16 29.96 18.40 12.31
C GLU A 16 30.44 17.50 13.46
N GLU A 17 30.23 17.96 14.70
CA GLU A 17 30.31 17.11 15.87
C GLU A 17 29.27 16.00 15.70
N LYS A 18 29.76 14.81 15.32
CA LYS A 18 29.03 13.56 15.46
C LYS A 18 28.52 13.47 16.89
N ILE A 19 27.22 13.68 17.07
CA ILE A 19 26.52 13.26 18.27
C ILE A 19 26.58 11.73 18.29
N LEU A 20 27.64 11.20 18.91
CA LEU A 20 27.66 9.82 19.40
C LEU A 20 26.60 9.73 20.49
N VAL A 21 25.41 9.26 20.12
CA VAL A 21 24.46 8.72 21.09
C VAL A 21 25.15 7.49 21.67
N SER A 22 25.84 7.71 22.78
CA SER A 22 26.57 6.70 23.52
C SER A 22 25.54 5.72 24.07
N ASN A 23 25.70 4.45 23.72
CA ASN A 23 24.92 3.33 24.24
C ASN A 23 25.13 3.24 25.75
N GLU A 24 24.27 3.87 26.55
CA GLU A 24 24.03 3.57 27.97
C GLU A 24 22.90 4.47 28.50
N ILE A 25 21.67 4.29 28.00
CA ILE A 25 20.50 4.69 28.80
C ILE A 25 20.32 3.57 29.83
N LYS A 26 20.95 3.76 30.99
CA LYS A 26 20.66 2.96 32.18
C LYS A 26 19.17 3.07 32.46
N GLU A 27 18.48 1.94 32.64
CA GLU A 27 17.13 1.87 33.18
C GLU A 27 17.13 2.50 34.58
N ASN A 28 17.03 3.83 34.63
CA ASN A 28 16.68 4.54 35.84
C ASN A 28 15.16 4.66 35.86
N ASP A 29 14.57 3.97 36.83
CA ASP A 29 13.15 4.01 37.22
C ASP A 29 12.78 5.40 37.77
N HIS A 30 12.93 6.42 36.93
CA HIS A 30 12.47 7.76 37.19
C HIS A 30 11.04 7.85 36.68
N LYS A 31 10.08 7.91 37.62
CA LYS A 31 8.72 8.40 37.36
C LYS A 31 8.84 9.79 36.72
N SER A 32 8.84 9.82 35.39
CA SER A 32 8.92 11.02 34.60
C SER A 32 7.66 11.84 34.85
N LYS A 33 7.82 13.07 35.34
CA LYS A 33 6.72 14.03 35.45
C LYS A 33 6.08 14.18 34.08
N GLU A 34 4.77 13.95 33.99
CA GLU A 34 4.02 14.14 32.75
C GLU A 34 4.19 15.59 32.25
N ILE A 35 4.94 15.75 31.16
CA ILE A 35 5.05 17.03 30.46
C ILE A 35 3.78 17.14 29.60
N LYS A 36 2.97 18.19 29.83
CA LYS A 36 1.76 18.41 29.03
C LYS A 36 2.09 18.41 27.53
N GLY A 37 1.39 17.59 26.77
CA GLY A 37 1.59 17.42 25.32
C GLY A 37 2.54 16.30 24.91
N PHE A 38 3.23 15.66 25.86
CA PHE A 38 4.15 14.55 25.58
C PHE A 38 3.73 13.29 26.33
N VAL A 39 3.45 12.23 25.60
CA VAL A 39 3.24 10.89 26.17
C VAL A 39 4.61 10.24 26.36
N PRO A 40 4.94 9.70 27.54
CA PRO A 40 6.17 8.93 27.72
C PRO A 40 6.11 7.66 26.86
N ILE A 41 7.11 7.47 25.99
CA ILE A 41 7.23 6.35 25.05
C ILE A 41 8.57 5.67 25.29
N SER A 42 8.58 4.34 25.45
CA SER A 42 9.82 3.55 25.55
C SER A 42 10.35 3.16 24.16
N LEU A 43 11.62 2.73 24.08
CA LEU A 43 12.17 2.17 22.83
C LEU A 43 11.34 0.98 22.31
N GLY A 44 10.84 0.13 23.22
CA GLY A 44 9.98 -0.99 22.86
C GLY A 44 8.61 -0.56 22.28
N ASP A 45 8.10 0.60 22.67
CA ASP A 45 6.86 1.15 22.12
C ASP A 45 7.07 1.68 20.69
N ILE A 46 8.24 2.25 20.41
CA ILE A 46 8.62 2.67 19.05
C ILE A 46 8.66 1.45 18.12
N ASP A 47 9.30 0.36 18.54
CA ASP A 47 9.39 -0.87 17.74
C ASP A 47 8.02 -1.49 17.48
N LYS A 48 7.16 -1.55 18.52
CA LYS A 48 5.78 -2.04 18.39
C LYS A 48 4.99 -1.18 17.41
N TYR A 49 5.07 0.14 17.53
CA TYR A 49 4.38 1.07 16.64
C TYR A 49 4.84 0.87 15.19
N ASN A 50 6.14 0.87 14.95
CA ASN A 50 6.72 0.65 13.62
C ASN A 50 6.34 -0.72 13.05
N ALA A 51 6.28 -1.76 13.87
CA ALA A 51 5.84 -3.09 13.45
C ALA A 51 4.36 -3.12 13.04
N GLN A 52 3.48 -2.41 13.76
CA GLN A 52 2.06 -2.32 13.45
C GLN A 52 1.80 -1.60 12.12
N GLN A 53 2.63 -0.61 11.76
CA GLN A 53 2.50 0.12 10.50
C GLN A 53 3.02 -0.66 9.28
N LYS A 54 3.75 -1.78 9.47
CA LYS A 54 4.26 -2.58 8.35
C LYS A 54 3.12 -3.30 7.63
N ASN A 55 3.12 -3.21 6.30
CA ASN A 55 2.17 -3.96 5.48
C ASN A 55 2.31 -5.48 5.69
N LYS A 56 1.27 -6.11 6.23
CA LYS A 56 1.24 -7.55 6.55
C LYS A 56 1.59 -8.44 5.35
N ASN A 57 1.17 -8.08 4.14
CA ASN A 57 1.48 -8.83 2.93
C ASN A 57 2.96 -8.74 2.57
N THR A 58 3.58 -7.58 2.77
CA THR A 58 5.02 -7.39 2.56
C THR A 58 5.83 -8.21 3.56
N VAL A 59 5.41 -8.28 4.83
CA VAL A 59 6.04 -9.14 5.86
C VAL A 59 5.94 -10.62 5.46
N ARG A 60 4.73 -11.11 5.15
CA ARG A 60 4.53 -12.49 4.71
C ARG A 60 5.38 -12.86 3.49
N LYS A 61 5.49 -11.94 2.52
CA LYS A 61 6.28 -12.16 1.31
C LYS A 61 7.77 -12.17 1.60
N HIS A 62 8.25 -11.29 2.47
CA HIS A 62 9.62 -11.29 2.97
C HIS A 62 9.98 -12.63 3.61
N ASP A 63 9.16 -13.10 4.56
CA ASP A 63 9.42 -14.33 5.31
C ASP A 63 9.37 -15.57 4.40
N SER A 64 8.39 -15.62 3.48
CA SER A 64 8.30 -16.68 2.47
C SER A 64 9.54 -16.74 1.58
N ASN A 65 10.07 -15.59 1.15
CA ASN A 65 11.25 -15.53 0.30
C ASN A 65 12.51 -15.96 1.06
N LEU A 66 12.69 -15.48 2.30
CA LEU A 66 13.81 -15.89 3.15
C LEU A 66 13.74 -17.37 3.54
N LYS A 67 12.54 -17.93 3.73
CA LYS A 67 12.37 -19.37 3.95
C LYS A 67 12.92 -20.18 2.78
N LYS A 68 12.68 -19.76 1.54
CA LYS A 68 13.23 -20.41 0.34
C LYS A 68 14.75 -20.32 0.30
N LEU A 69 15.33 -19.16 0.62
CA LEU A 69 16.78 -19.00 0.72
C LEU A 69 17.37 -19.90 1.82
N LYS A 70 16.81 -19.87 3.03
CA LYS A 70 17.26 -20.71 4.16
C LYS A 70 17.16 -22.20 3.83
N THR A 71 16.13 -22.62 3.09
CA THR A 71 15.99 -24.01 2.62
C THR A 71 17.10 -24.38 1.65
N PHE A 72 17.39 -23.50 0.67
CA PHE A 72 18.52 -23.68 -0.25
C PHE A 72 19.86 -23.78 0.48
N LEU A 73 20.13 -22.86 1.43
CA LEU A 73 21.37 -22.86 2.21
C LEU A 73 21.55 -24.18 2.98
N LYS A 74 20.49 -24.68 3.64
CA LYS A 74 20.51 -25.98 4.32
C LYS A 74 20.82 -27.13 3.36
N GLN A 75 20.21 -27.14 2.17
CA GLN A 75 20.46 -28.18 1.16
C GLN A 75 21.90 -28.16 0.66
N GLN A 76 22.50 -26.98 0.55
CA GLN A 76 23.91 -26.80 0.18
C GLN A 76 24.88 -26.98 1.36
N GLN A 77 24.37 -27.31 2.56
CA GLN A 77 25.17 -27.43 3.80
C GLN A 77 25.94 -26.14 4.13
N LEU A 78 25.35 -24.99 3.80
CA LEU A 78 25.89 -23.65 4.06
C LEU A 78 25.27 -23.02 5.32
N PRO A 79 25.93 -22.03 5.95
CA PRO A 79 25.36 -21.27 7.06
C PRO A 79 24.01 -20.66 6.68
N THR A 80 23.00 -20.85 7.53
CA THR A 80 21.65 -20.32 7.27
C THR A 80 21.49 -18.84 7.59
N ASP A 81 22.38 -18.31 8.43
CA ASP A 81 22.47 -16.88 8.70
C ASP A 81 23.41 -16.23 7.69
N ILE A 82 22.82 -15.57 6.70
CA ILE A 82 23.57 -14.91 5.63
C ILE A 82 24.36 -13.69 6.11
N THR A 83 24.06 -13.17 7.30
CA THR A 83 24.70 -11.97 7.84
C THR A 83 26.09 -12.25 8.39
N GLN A 84 26.39 -13.53 8.66
CA GLN A 84 27.69 -14.03 9.12
C GLN A 84 28.61 -14.44 7.97
N ILE A 85 28.12 -14.41 6.72
CA ILE A 85 28.88 -14.82 5.54
C ILE A 85 29.60 -13.61 4.96
N GLU A 86 30.86 -13.77 4.56
CA GLU A 86 31.63 -12.70 3.91
C GLU A 86 31.00 -12.30 2.57
N MET A 87 31.05 -11.02 2.21
CA MET A 87 30.35 -10.47 1.04
C MET A 87 30.70 -11.21 -0.25
N LYS A 88 31.98 -11.54 -0.45
CA LYS A 88 32.46 -12.24 -1.66
C LYS A 88 31.91 -13.67 -1.75
N GLU A 89 31.81 -14.37 -0.63
CA GLU A 89 31.22 -15.71 -0.58
C GLU A 89 29.71 -15.63 -0.79
N LEU A 90 29.04 -14.72 -0.09
CA LEU A 90 27.60 -14.49 -0.23
C LEU A 90 27.23 -14.09 -1.68
N ASP A 91 28.05 -13.30 -2.37
CA ASP A 91 27.85 -12.96 -3.79
C ASP A 91 27.74 -14.21 -4.68
N ASN A 92 28.61 -15.20 -4.47
CA ASN A 92 28.58 -16.46 -5.20
C ASN A 92 27.37 -17.34 -4.80
N ILE A 93 27.07 -17.41 -3.50
CA ILE A 93 25.92 -18.16 -2.99
C ILE A 93 24.61 -17.63 -3.58
N LEU A 94 24.45 -16.32 -3.65
CA LEU A 94 23.26 -15.69 -4.22
C LEU A 94 23.16 -15.94 -5.73
N CYS A 95 24.28 -16.02 -6.46
CA CYS A 95 24.29 -16.45 -7.87
C CYS A 95 23.72 -17.87 -8.01
N MET A 96 24.19 -18.81 -7.18
CA MET A 96 23.71 -20.20 -7.22
C MET A 96 22.22 -20.28 -6.88
N PHE A 97 21.78 -19.54 -5.86
CA PHE A 97 20.39 -19.48 -5.45
C PHE A 97 19.48 -18.99 -6.59
N ILE A 98 19.77 -17.84 -7.21
CA ILE A 98 18.88 -17.25 -8.22
C ILE A 98 18.84 -18.04 -9.52
N LEU A 99 19.92 -18.75 -9.85
CA LEU A 99 19.97 -19.62 -11.01
C LEU A 99 19.25 -20.95 -10.80
N SER A 100 19.27 -21.49 -9.57
CA SER A 100 18.67 -22.78 -9.22
C SER A 100 17.20 -22.70 -8.87
N ILE A 101 16.72 -21.58 -8.33
CA ILE A 101 15.37 -21.49 -7.78
C ILE A 101 14.28 -21.71 -8.86
N ARG A 102 13.30 -22.56 -8.56
CA ARG A 102 12.13 -22.86 -9.40
C ARG A 102 10.82 -22.81 -8.61
N LYS A 103 9.70 -22.67 -9.30
CA LYS A 103 8.35 -22.87 -8.76
C LYS A 103 8.14 -24.37 -8.44
N GLU A 104 7.11 -24.68 -7.67
CA GLU A 104 6.79 -26.08 -7.31
C GLU A 104 6.51 -26.97 -8.53
N ASN A 105 5.93 -26.39 -9.58
CA ASN A 105 5.71 -27.03 -10.87
C ASN A 105 6.98 -27.11 -11.77
N GLY A 106 8.15 -26.75 -11.25
CA GLY A 106 9.42 -26.76 -12.00
C GLY A 106 9.68 -25.52 -12.86
N ASP A 107 8.72 -24.61 -12.99
CA ASP A 107 8.87 -23.43 -13.84
C ASP A 107 9.83 -22.37 -13.28
N GLU A 108 10.40 -21.60 -14.21
CA GLU A 108 11.12 -20.35 -13.89
C GLU A 108 10.20 -19.30 -13.24
N TYR A 109 10.78 -18.53 -12.32
CA TYR A 109 10.11 -17.34 -11.77
C TYR A 109 10.13 -16.17 -12.75
N GLU A 110 9.07 -15.38 -12.72
CA GLU A 110 8.99 -14.12 -13.44
C GLU A 110 9.97 -13.08 -12.90
N THR A 111 10.32 -12.11 -13.74
CA THR A 111 11.26 -11.02 -13.38
C THR A 111 10.85 -10.22 -12.14
N THR A 112 9.55 -10.02 -11.92
CA THR A 112 8.98 -9.35 -10.74
C THR A 112 9.19 -10.17 -9.46
N SER A 113 9.05 -11.48 -9.56
CA SER A 113 9.29 -12.41 -8.45
C SER A 113 10.77 -12.47 -8.09
N LEU A 114 11.67 -12.54 -9.09
CA LEU A 114 13.12 -12.49 -8.88
C LEU A 114 13.55 -11.20 -8.16
N ARG A 115 13.02 -10.05 -8.58
CA ARG A 115 13.24 -8.77 -7.87
C ARG A 115 12.76 -8.82 -6.42
N SER A 116 11.62 -9.46 -6.16
CA SER A 116 11.11 -9.59 -4.79
C SER A 116 12.02 -10.42 -3.89
N PHE A 117 12.67 -11.48 -4.41
CA PHE A 117 13.68 -12.21 -3.65
C PHE A 117 14.82 -11.28 -3.26
N VAL A 118 15.37 -10.55 -4.24
CA VAL A 118 16.47 -9.59 -4.00
C VAL A 118 16.10 -8.56 -2.95
N SER A 119 14.92 -7.93 -3.05
CA SER A 119 14.47 -6.95 -2.05
C SER A 119 14.30 -7.55 -0.65
N SER A 120 13.94 -8.84 -0.55
CA SER A 120 13.79 -9.49 0.76
C SER A 120 15.15 -9.79 1.38
N ILE A 121 16.10 -10.25 0.56
CA ILE A 121 17.47 -10.55 1.00
C ILE A 121 18.19 -9.27 1.39
N ASP A 122 18.12 -8.22 0.56
CA ASP A 122 18.73 -6.94 0.85
C ASP A 122 18.18 -6.31 2.14
N LYS A 123 16.86 -6.43 2.36
CA LYS A 123 16.23 -6.01 3.61
C LYS A 123 16.74 -6.80 4.82
N GLU A 124 16.89 -8.11 4.71
CA GLU A 124 17.46 -8.94 5.79
C GLU A 124 18.89 -8.50 6.13
N LEU A 125 19.72 -8.22 5.12
CA LEU A 125 21.08 -7.72 5.32
C LEU A 125 21.07 -6.35 6.03
N GLN A 126 20.20 -5.43 5.60
CA GLN A 126 20.08 -4.10 6.23
C GLN A 126 19.59 -4.17 7.67
N LEU A 127 18.58 -4.99 7.96
CA LEU A 127 18.03 -5.16 9.32
C LEU A 127 19.07 -5.68 10.31
N ASN A 128 20.06 -6.43 9.82
CA ASN A 128 21.16 -6.98 10.62
C ASN A 128 22.46 -6.17 10.48
N ASN A 129 22.37 -4.90 10.02
CA ASN A 129 23.50 -3.97 9.89
C ASN A 129 24.67 -4.52 9.05
N TYR A 130 24.38 -5.37 8.06
CA TYR A 130 25.40 -5.88 7.16
C TYR A 130 26.03 -4.73 6.36
N GLN A 131 27.35 -4.79 6.18
CA GLN A 131 28.13 -3.64 5.69
C GLN A 131 27.80 -3.23 4.24
N PHE A 132 27.31 -4.18 3.45
CA PHE A 132 27.03 -4.04 2.02
C PHE A 132 25.54 -4.19 1.70
N THR A 133 25.08 -3.50 0.66
CA THR A 133 23.72 -3.64 0.11
C THR A 133 23.77 -4.22 -1.29
N ILE A 134 22.73 -4.97 -1.66
CA ILE A 134 22.51 -5.49 -3.00
C ILE A 134 21.83 -4.43 -3.89
N ALA A 135 21.06 -3.49 -3.34
CA ALA A 135 20.36 -2.45 -4.09
C ALA A 135 21.32 -1.39 -4.71
N LYS A 136 20.81 -0.52 -5.59
CA LYS A 136 21.62 0.57 -6.16
C LYS A 136 21.84 1.67 -5.11
N GLY A 137 23.10 1.96 -4.76
CA GLY A 137 23.48 3.02 -3.81
C GLY A 137 25.01 3.06 -3.55
N GLN A 138 25.47 4.06 -2.79
CA GLN A 138 26.88 4.46 -2.58
C GLN A 138 27.85 3.39 -2.00
N ARG A 139 27.41 2.14 -1.82
CA ARG A 139 28.23 1.00 -1.38
C ARG A 139 28.01 -0.17 -2.34
N GLN A 140 28.93 -0.39 -3.28
CA GLN A 140 28.81 -1.43 -4.32
C GLN A 140 29.18 -2.81 -3.76
N GLY A 141 28.22 -3.51 -3.14
CA GLY A 141 28.34 -4.94 -2.88
C GLY A 141 27.79 -5.79 -4.04
N PHE A 142 28.20 -7.06 -4.08
CA PHE A 142 27.57 -8.11 -4.88
C PHE A 142 27.62 -7.92 -6.42
N PRO A 143 28.79 -7.61 -7.03
CA PRO A 143 28.89 -7.36 -8.46
C PRO A 143 28.48 -8.59 -9.30
N ARG A 144 28.90 -9.80 -8.91
CA ARG A 144 28.65 -11.02 -9.68
C ARG A 144 27.18 -11.41 -9.63
N PHE A 145 26.54 -11.28 -8.47
CA PHE A 145 25.12 -11.54 -8.30
C PHE A 145 24.28 -10.59 -9.14
N ARG A 146 24.63 -9.30 -9.17
CA ARG A 146 23.89 -8.30 -9.96
C ARG A 146 23.96 -8.59 -11.45
N GLU A 147 25.13 -8.97 -11.96
CA GLU A 147 25.29 -9.40 -13.35
C GLU A 147 24.49 -10.68 -13.63
N THR A 148 24.60 -11.68 -12.76
CA THR A 148 23.88 -12.95 -12.88
C THR A 148 22.36 -12.75 -12.88
N LEU A 149 21.85 -11.91 -11.98
CA LEU A 149 20.44 -11.53 -11.90
C LEU A 149 19.98 -10.85 -13.20
N SER A 150 20.76 -9.89 -13.72
CA SER A 150 20.45 -9.20 -14.96
C SER A 150 20.37 -10.17 -16.14
N SER A 151 21.34 -11.06 -16.27
CA SER A 151 21.38 -12.10 -17.31
C SER A 151 20.21 -13.08 -17.19
N LYS A 152 19.90 -13.53 -15.97
CA LYS A 152 18.73 -14.39 -15.70
C LYS A 152 17.42 -13.71 -16.07
N MET A 153 17.24 -12.44 -15.70
CA MET A 153 16.04 -11.68 -16.03
C MET A 153 15.88 -11.46 -17.55
N LYS A 154 16.98 -11.20 -18.27
CA LYS A 154 16.98 -11.10 -19.75
C LYS A 154 16.54 -12.42 -20.38
N LYS A 155 17.05 -13.56 -19.89
CA LYS A 155 16.65 -14.90 -20.34
C LYS A 155 15.16 -15.14 -20.14
N VAL A 156 14.65 -14.94 -18.92
CA VAL A 156 13.22 -15.11 -18.58
C VAL A 156 12.33 -14.22 -19.46
N LYS A 157 12.75 -12.98 -19.75
CA LYS A 157 12.00 -12.08 -20.63
C LYS A 157 11.99 -12.57 -22.08
N LYS A 158 13.12 -13.08 -22.59
CA LYS A 158 13.25 -13.63 -23.95
C LYS A 158 12.36 -14.87 -24.13
N GLU A 159 12.20 -15.68 -23.09
CA GLU A 159 11.32 -16.86 -23.06
C GLU A 159 9.82 -16.52 -22.96
N GLY A 160 9.43 -15.24 -23.07
CA GLY A 160 8.03 -14.83 -23.02
C GLY A 160 7.41 -14.85 -21.62
N LYS A 161 8.14 -15.32 -20.59
CA LYS A 161 7.69 -15.35 -19.18
C LYS A 161 7.67 -13.96 -18.49
N GLY A 162 7.81 -12.89 -19.29
CA GLY A 162 7.52 -11.51 -18.90
C GLY A 162 6.27 -10.93 -19.57
N ASN A 163 5.69 -11.64 -20.55
CA ASN A 163 4.43 -11.29 -21.16
C ASN A 163 3.32 -11.77 -20.23
N LYS A 164 2.56 -10.81 -19.71
CA LYS A 164 1.49 -11.04 -18.75
C LYS A 164 0.32 -11.75 -19.45
N ALA A 165 0.38 -13.07 -19.61
CA ALA A 165 -0.77 -13.85 -20.08
C ALA A 165 -2.02 -13.59 -19.22
N ASN A 166 -1.80 -13.24 -17.94
CA ASN A 166 -2.83 -12.82 -16.98
C ASN A 166 -2.93 -11.29 -16.82
N ALA A 167 -2.53 -10.49 -17.83
CA ALA A 167 -2.81 -9.06 -17.79
C ALA A 167 -4.32 -8.86 -17.81
N ALA A 168 -4.82 -8.09 -16.84
CA ALA A 168 -6.18 -7.58 -16.91
C ALA A 168 -6.35 -6.81 -18.21
N GLN A 169 -7.34 -7.21 -19.01
CA GLN A 169 -7.78 -6.42 -20.15
C GLN A 169 -8.60 -5.23 -19.61
N PRO A 170 -8.56 -4.08 -20.29
CA PRO A 170 -9.46 -2.98 -19.96
C PRO A 170 -10.91 -3.43 -20.13
N ILE A 171 -11.78 -3.04 -19.20
CA ILE A 171 -13.22 -3.27 -19.33
C ILE A 171 -13.74 -2.40 -20.46
N GLU A 172 -14.42 -3.00 -21.43
CA GLU A 172 -15.00 -2.31 -22.56
C GLU A 172 -16.37 -1.70 -22.24
N GLN A 173 -16.74 -0.64 -22.95
CA GLN A 173 -18.01 0.07 -22.71
C GLN A 173 -19.24 -0.85 -22.85
N HIS A 174 -19.19 -1.83 -23.76
CA HIS A 174 -20.28 -2.78 -23.98
C HIS A 174 -20.43 -3.76 -22.79
N GLU A 175 -19.33 -4.11 -22.12
CA GLU A 175 -19.35 -4.95 -20.91
C GLU A 175 -19.96 -4.17 -19.74
N ILE A 176 -19.62 -2.88 -19.61
CA ILE A 176 -20.24 -1.99 -18.61
C ILE A 176 -21.74 -1.87 -18.87
N GLN A 177 -22.14 -1.69 -20.13
CA GLN A 177 -23.55 -1.58 -20.51
C GLN A 177 -24.32 -2.86 -20.14
N LYS A 178 -23.75 -4.04 -20.43
CA LYS A 178 -24.33 -5.32 -20.04
C LYS A 178 -24.59 -5.42 -18.53
N LEU A 179 -23.68 -4.91 -17.69
CA LEU A 179 -23.89 -4.90 -16.23
C LEU A 179 -25.06 -4.01 -15.80
N TYR A 180 -25.33 -2.91 -16.50
CA TYR A 180 -26.53 -2.11 -16.28
C TYR A 180 -27.79 -2.84 -16.76
N ASP A 181 -27.74 -3.45 -17.94
CA ASP A 181 -28.88 -4.17 -18.53
C ASP A 181 -29.30 -5.38 -17.68
N GLU A 182 -28.34 -6.08 -17.06
CA GLU A 182 -28.56 -7.19 -16.14
C GLU A 182 -28.90 -6.75 -14.70
N GLY A 183 -29.02 -5.44 -14.45
CA GLY A 183 -29.35 -4.88 -13.14
C GLY A 183 -28.27 -5.09 -12.07
N GLN A 184 -27.03 -5.40 -12.47
CA GLN A 184 -25.87 -5.48 -11.56
C GLN A 184 -25.37 -4.10 -11.15
N LEU A 185 -25.58 -3.11 -12.03
CA LEU A 185 -25.38 -1.68 -11.79
C LEU A 185 -26.70 -0.92 -11.95
N GLY A 186 -26.74 0.32 -11.46
CA GLY A 186 -27.91 1.18 -11.44
C GLY A 186 -28.62 1.22 -10.08
N ASN A 187 -29.88 1.64 -10.13
CA ASN A 187 -30.65 1.99 -8.93
C ASN A 187 -31.79 0.99 -8.61
N GLY A 188 -31.87 -0.13 -9.34
CA GLY A 188 -32.99 -1.06 -9.28
C GLY A 188 -33.01 -1.98 -8.06
N SER A 189 -31.92 -2.06 -7.30
CA SER A 189 -31.84 -2.88 -6.09
C SER A 189 -30.79 -2.32 -5.10
N PRO A 190 -30.87 -2.65 -3.80
CA PRO A 190 -29.86 -2.24 -2.83
C PRO A 190 -28.45 -2.72 -3.21
N GLN A 191 -28.34 -3.92 -3.79
CA GLN A 191 -27.05 -4.45 -4.24
C GLN A 191 -26.52 -3.71 -5.47
N ALA A 192 -27.37 -3.41 -6.44
CA ALA A 192 -27.00 -2.65 -7.63
C ALA A 192 -26.48 -1.24 -7.27
N ILE A 193 -27.08 -0.58 -6.28
CA ILE A 193 -26.62 0.71 -5.77
C ILE A 193 -25.20 0.60 -5.21
N ILE A 194 -24.95 -0.39 -4.33
CA ILE A 194 -23.63 -0.60 -3.73
C ILE A 194 -22.59 -0.91 -4.81
N ASN A 195 -22.91 -1.81 -5.73
CA ASN A 195 -22.04 -2.18 -6.85
C ASN A 195 -21.71 -0.97 -7.73
N SER A 196 -22.69 -0.09 -7.98
CA SER A 196 -22.50 1.13 -8.78
C SER A 196 -21.58 2.13 -8.11
N LEU A 197 -21.78 2.39 -6.81
CA LEU A 197 -20.90 3.27 -6.05
C LEU A 197 -19.49 2.70 -5.96
N TRP A 198 -19.37 1.40 -5.69
CA TRP A 198 -18.08 0.70 -5.69
C TRP A 198 -17.37 0.83 -7.03
N PHE A 199 -18.04 0.45 -8.13
CA PHE A 199 -17.49 0.49 -9.48
C PHE A 199 -17.03 1.89 -9.87
N ARG A 200 -17.88 2.91 -9.67
CA ARG A 200 -17.57 4.30 -10.03
C ARG A 200 -16.45 4.88 -9.17
N PHE A 201 -16.39 4.55 -7.88
CA PHE A 201 -15.28 5.00 -7.04
C PHE A 201 -13.96 4.32 -7.43
N THR A 202 -14.00 3.04 -7.79
CA THR A 202 -12.82 2.34 -8.33
C THR A 202 -12.35 2.96 -9.65
N THR A 203 -13.26 3.21 -10.60
CA THR A 203 -12.89 3.70 -11.94
C THR A 203 -12.55 5.18 -11.99
N ASN A 204 -13.25 6.02 -11.23
CA ASN A 204 -13.12 7.47 -11.33
C ASN A 204 -12.28 8.08 -10.20
N PHE A 205 -12.48 7.67 -8.94
CA PHE A 205 -11.60 8.11 -7.86
C PHE A 205 -10.26 7.36 -7.87
N GLY A 206 -10.20 6.18 -8.50
CA GLY A 206 -8.99 5.37 -8.54
C GLY A 206 -8.71 4.65 -7.22
N MET A 207 -9.76 4.36 -6.44
CA MET A 207 -9.67 3.49 -5.26
C MET A 207 -9.37 2.06 -5.73
N ARG A 208 -8.38 1.39 -5.13
CA ARG A 208 -7.85 0.12 -5.69
C ARG A 208 -7.90 -1.07 -4.74
N SER A 209 -8.02 -0.84 -3.44
CA SER A 209 -7.92 -1.92 -2.46
C SER A 209 -9.25 -2.18 -1.76
N VAL A 210 -9.51 -3.47 -1.49
CA VAL A 210 -10.64 -3.89 -0.65
C VAL A 210 -10.61 -3.16 0.70
N GLU A 211 -9.42 -2.99 1.29
CA GLU A 211 -9.24 -2.28 2.55
C GLU A 211 -9.61 -0.80 2.47
N GLU A 212 -9.31 -0.12 1.35
CA GLU A 212 -9.65 1.28 1.12
C GLU A 212 -11.17 1.47 1.01
N HIS A 213 -11.86 0.62 0.25
CA HIS A 213 -13.32 0.63 0.21
C HIS A 213 -13.94 0.22 1.55
N TYR A 214 -13.42 -0.82 2.20
CA TYR A 214 -13.91 -1.27 3.50
C TYR A 214 -13.74 -0.21 4.58
N ASN A 215 -12.66 0.56 4.56
CA ASN A 215 -12.40 1.62 5.53
C ASN A 215 -13.02 2.97 5.17
N LEU A 216 -13.63 3.10 3.98
CA LEU A 216 -14.34 4.30 3.59
C LEU A 216 -15.45 4.62 4.60
N ARG A 217 -15.49 5.86 5.09
CA ARG A 217 -16.53 6.37 5.98
C ARG A 217 -17.47 7.30 5.25
N TRP A 218 -18.65 7.51 5.82
CA TRP A 218 -19.67 8.37 5.24
C TRP A 218 -19.16 9.79 5.00
N GLY A 219 -18.41 10.36 5.96
CA GLY A 219 -17.84 11.71 5.85
C GLY A 219 -16.69 11.85 4.85
N ASP A 220 -16.18 10.74 4.30
CA ASP A 220 -15.08 10.77 3.32
C ASP A 220 -15.58 11.08 1.92
N VAL A 221 -16.87 10.94 1.64
CA VAL A 221 -17.48 11.28 0.35
C VAL A 221 -18.48 12.42 0.56
N LYS A 222 -18.21 13.56 -0.08
CA LYS A 222 -19.03 14.76 0.06
C LYS A 222 -19.77 15.05 -1.24
N LEU A 223 -21.06 15.33 -1.14
CA LEU A 223 -21.82 15.93 -2.22
C LEU A 223 -21.60 17.44 -2.19
N CYS A 224 -21.05 17.97 -3.28
CA CYS A 224 -20.68 19.36 -3.44
C CYS A 224 -21.36 19.95 -4.68
N ARG A 225 -21.35 21.28 -4.78
CA ARG A 225 -21.72 22.06 -5.96
C ARG A 225 -20.59 22.99 -6.31
N ASP A 226 -20.40 23.25 -7.59
CA ASP A 226 -19.44 24.24 -8.05
C ASP A 226 -20.05 25.63 -8.18
N VAL A 227 -19.32 26.55 -8.83
CA VAL A 227 -19.77 27.92 -9.04
C VAL A 227 -20.88 28.04 -10.09
N GLU A 228 -20.98 27.07 -11.01
CA GLU A 228 -21.99 27.01 -12.07
C GLU A 228 -23.28 26.32 -11.58
N GLY A 229 -23.21 25.67 -10.41
CA GLY A 229 -24.32 24.98 -9.75
C GLY A 229 -24.32 23.47 -9.97
N ASP A 230 -23.34 22.97 -10.72
CA ASP A 230 -23.17 21.58 -11.10
C ASP A 230 -22.73 20.75 -9.91
N GLU A 231 -23.43 19.63 -9.69
CA GLU A 231 -23.20 18.75 -8.55
C GLU A 231 -22.08 17.75 -8.83
N TYR A 232 -21.28 17.48 -7.81
CA TYR A 232 -20.24 16.45 -7.87
C TYR A 232 -20.03 15.77 -6.52
N LEU A 233 -19.50 14.56 -6.55
CA LEU A 233 -18.95 13.88 -5.37
C LEU A 233 -17.47 14.19 -5.27
N GLU A 234 -17.00 14.59 -4.08
CA GLU A 234 -15.59 14.77 -3.76
C GLU A 234 -15.14 13.72 -2.74
N LEU A 235 -14.00 13.07 -3.00
CA LEU A 235 -13.38 12.14 -2.06
C LEU A 235 -12.37 12.87 -1.18
N VAL A 236 -12.63 12.94 0.12
CA VAL A 236 -11.65 13.31 1.13
C VAL A 236 -10.82 12.07 1.44
N GLU A 237 -9.68 11.96 0.75
CA GLU A 237 -8.79 10.81 0.93
C GLU A 237 -8.23 10.76 2.36
N ARG A 238 -8.48 9.63 3.02
CA ARG A 238 -7.65 9.18 4.15
C ARG A 238 -6.39 8.50 3.62
N GLN A 239 -5.42 8.21 4.49
CA GLN A 239 -4.23 7.44 4.14
C GLN A 239 -4.60 6.19 3.32
N THR A 240 -3.95 6.00 2.17
CA THR A 240 -4.14 4.82 1.32
C THR A 240 -2.90 3.95 1.36
N LYS A 241 -3.02 2.70 0.86
CA LYS A 241 -1.90 1.75 0.78
C LYS A 241 -0.64 2.33 0.13
N THR A 242 -0.80 3.22 -0.86
CA THR A 242 0.33 3.82 -1.59
C THR A 242 0.66 5.24 -1.15
N ARG A 243 -0.22 5.90 -0.37
CA ARG A 243 -0.03 7.28 0.11
C ARG A 243 -0.27 7.29 1.62
N THR A 244 0.76 6.85 2.34
CA THR A 244 0.74 6.63 3.78
C THR A 244 1.05 7.89 4.59
N GLY A 245 1.35 9.01 3.93
CA GLY A 245 1.81 10.25 4.57
C GLY A 245 3.26 10.22 5.06
N ALA A 246 3.98 9.11 4.83
CA ALA A 246 5.42 9.01 5.08
C ALA A 246 6.25 9.77 4.03
N THR A 247 5.64 10.05 2.88
CA THR A 247 6.16 10.86 1.78
C THR A 247 5.13 11.95 1.46
N ASP A 248 5.57 13.08 0.91
CA ASP A 248 4.71 14.20 0.49
C ASP A 248 3.99 13.87 -0.83
N GLU A 249 3.25 12.75 -0.83
CA GLU A 249 2.54 12.21 -1.98
C GLU A 249 1.05 12.52 -1.88
N ALA A 250 0.63 13.64 -1.28
CA ALA A 250 -0.78 14.06 -1.32
C ALA A 250 -1.22 14.37 -2.76
N ARG A 251 -2.54 14.38 -3.05
CA ARG A 251 -3.03 14.69 -4.40
C ARG A 251 -3.09 16.20 -4.38
N THR A 252 -2.49 16.83 -5.38
CA THR A 252 -2.58 18.28 -5.52
C THR A 252 -4.03 18.74 -5.67
N VAL A 253 -4.91 17.87 -6.19
CA VAL A 253 -6.33 18.13 -6.38
C VAL A 253 -7.15 16.96 -5.81
N PRO A 254 -8.20 17.21 -5.00
CA PRO A 254 -9.07 16.15 -4.51
C PRO A 254 -9.81 15.47 -5.67
N PRO A 255 -10.01 14.14 -5.63
CA PRO A 255 -10.74 13.42 -6.67
C PRO A 255 -12.21 13.85 -6.70
N ARG A 256 -12.75 14.12 -7.89
CA ARG A 256 -14.14 14.54 -8.10
C ARG A 256 -14.85 13.69 -9.15
N ILE A 257 -16.14 13.43 -8.97
CA ILE A 257 -17.01 12.82 -9.97
C ILE A 257 -18.26 13.68 -10.13
N TRP A 258 -18.43 14.26 -11.30
CA TRP A 258 -19.54 15.13 -11.62
C TRP A 258 -20.83 14.35 -11.89
N ALA A 259 -21.96 15.01 -11.66
CA ALA A 259 -23.25 14.54 -12.09
C ALA A 259 -23.26 14.40 -13.61
N ASN A 260 -23.91 13.35 -14.10
CA ASN A 260 -24.23 13.21 -15.50
C ASN A 260 -25.75 13.33 -15.63
N ASP A 261 -26.21 14.42 -16.22
CA ASP A 261 -27.63 14.70 -16.41
C ASP A 261 -28.20 14.08 -17.69
N GLU A 262 -27.34 13.56 -18.59
CA GLU A 262 -27.77 12.89 -19.82
C GLU A 262 -28.44 11.54 -19.53
N ASP A 263 -27.95 10.81 -18.53
CA ASP A 263 -28.51 9.53 -18.10
C ASP A 263 -28.50 9.38 -16.57
N PRO A 264 -29.58 9.86 -15.91
CA PRO A 264 -29.74 9.76 -14.46
C PRO A 264 -29.68 8.31 -13.93
N SER A 265 -29.97 7.31 -14.76
CA SER A 265 -29.93 5.90 -14.34
C SER A 265 -28.49 5.38 -14.16
N LYS A 266 -27.52 6.03 -14.81
CA LYS A 266 -26.08 5.69 -14.76
C LYS A 266 -25.25 6.71 -13.97
N CYS A 267 -25.86 7.84 -13.62
CA CYS A 267 -25.25 8.93 -12.87
C CYS A 267 -24.91 8.52 -11.42
N VAL A 268 -23.62 8.56 -11.07
CA VAL A 268 -23.17 8.19 -9.72
C VAL A 268 -23.70 9.15 -8.65
N VAL A 269 -23.86 10.44 -8.98
CA VAL A 269 -24.41 11.44 -8.05
C VAL A 269 -25.88 11.11 -7.74
N ALA A 270 -26.65 10.73 -8.76
CA ALA A 270 -28.03 10.29 -8.58
C ALA A 270 -28.11 9.00 -7.74
N THR A 271 -27.27 8.01 -8.05
CA THR A 271 -27.16 6.77 -7.25
C THR A 271 -26.78 7.07 -5.80
N TYR A 272 -25.83 7.97 -5.55
CA TYR A 272 -25.43 8.39 -4.20
C TYR A 272 -26.59 9.04 -3.43
N ARG A 273 -27.41 9.88 -4.07
CA ARG A 273 -28.60 10.47 -3.45
C ARG A 273 -29.61 9.41 -3.02
N ILE A 274 -29.88 8.44 -3.88
CA ILE A 274 -30.78 7.32 -3.55
C ILE A 274 -30.18 6.49 -2.42
N TYR A 275 -28.88 6.25 -2.45
CA TYR A 275 -28.20 5.57 -1.36
C TYR A 275 -28.38 6.33 -0.04
N ALA A 276 -28.05 7.62 -0.02
CA ALA A 276 -28.17 8.49 1.15
C ALA A 276 -29.58 8.51 1.74
N SER A 277 -30.62 8.58 0.89
CA SER A 277 -32.03 8.61 1.35
C SER A 277 -32.52 7.26 1.88
N LYS A 278 -31.89 6.16 1.47
CA LYS A 278 -32.24 4.80 1.89
C LYS A 278 -31.40 4.29 3.07
N ARG A 279 -30.39 5.04 3.52
CA ARG A 279 -29.61 4.69 4.71
C ARG A 279 -30.50 4.70 5.97
N PRO A 280 -30.25 3.81 6.95
CA PRO A 280 -30.98 3.82 8.21
C PRO A 280 -30.85 5.15 8.95
N HIS A 281 -31.91 5.51 9.69
CA HIS A 281 -31.87 6.68 10.56
C HIS A 281 -30.73 6.55 11.59
N ARG A 282 -29.98 7.65 11.81
CA ARG A 282 -28.78 7.71 12.69
C ARG A 282 -27.64 6.77 12.29
N PHE A 283 -27.52 6.43 11.00
CA PHE A 283 -26.39 5.65 10.48
C PHE A 283 -25.72 6.34 9.27
N SER A 284 -25.57 7.66 9.39
CA SER A 284 -24.98 8.57 8.41
C SER A 284 -24.10 9.64 9.09
N GLU A 285 -23.57 9.34 10.27
CA GLU A 285 -22.58 10.20 10.93
C GLU A 285 -21.24 10.14 10.15
N PRO A 286 -20.40 11.19 10.19
CA PRO A 286 -19.14 11.21 9.43
C PRO A 286 -18.20 10.03 9.69
N SER A 287 -18.27 9.42 10.88
CA SER A 287 -17.49 8.25 11.31
C SER A 287 -18.10 6.91 10.91
N ASP A 288 -19.37 6.89 10.48
CA ASP A 288 -20.08 5.67 10.13
C ASP A 288 -19.52 5.03 8.86
N PRO A 289 -19.63 3.69 8.70
CA PRO A 289 -19.16 3.01 7.50
C PRO A 289 -19.87 3.50 6.23
N PHE A 290 -19.12 3.70 5.14
CA PHE A 290 -19.72 4.09 3.87
C PHE A 290 -20.58 2.96 3.30
N TYR A 291 -20.08 1.74 3.18
CA TYR A 291 -20.84 0.60 2.63
C TYR A 291 -21.61 -0.15 3.72
N LEU A 292 -22.93 -0.23 3.56
CA LEU A 292 -23.85 -0.90 4.47
C LEU A 292 -24.31 -2.24 3.92
N SER A 293 -24.57 -3.19 4.83
CA SER A 293 -25.18 -4.46 4.46
C SER A 293 -26.60 -4.26 3.93
N THR A 294 -26.98 -5.04 2.92
CA THR A 294 -28.31 -5.00 2.31
C THR A 294 -29.31 -5.77 3.17
N SER A 295 -30.57 -5.35 3.16
CA SER A 295 -31.64 -6.09 3.82
C SER A 295 -31.95 -7.37 3.06
N THR A 296 -31.86 -8.53 3.71
CA THR A 296 -32.36 -9.80 3.17
C THR A 296 -33.83 -9.98 3.51
N LYS A 297 -34.54 -10.86 2.78
CA LYS A 297 -35.96 -11.18 3.06
C LYS A 297 -36.23 -11.58 4.52
N ALA A 298 -35.23 -12.11 5.24
CA ALA A 298 -35.32 -12.45 6.66
C ALA A 298 -35.34 -11.22 7.60
N ASN A 299 -34.79 -10.08 7.18
CA ASN A 299 -34.77 -8.83 7.96
C ASN A 299 -36.01 -7.95 7.72
N ILE A 300 -36.73 -8.18 6.62
CA ILE A 300 -37.93 -7.41 6.24
C ILE A 300 -39.13 -7.77 7.14
N THR A 301 -39.18 -8.99 7.66
CA THR A 301 -40.28 -9.45 8.53
C THR A 301 -40.28 -8.86 9.94
N ALA A 302 -39.23 -8.13 10.35
CA ALA A 302 -39.09 -7.60 11.72
C ALA A 302 -39.50 -6.13 11.87
N THR A 303 -39.62 -5.36 10.78
CA THR A 303 -39.82 -3.90 10.87
C THR A 303 -40.88 -3.44 9.88
N THR A 304 -42.06 -3.14 10.42
CA THR A 304 -43.11 -2.22 9.93
C THR A 304 -42.96 -1.71 8.49
N GLY A 305 -43.70 -2.30 7.54
CA GLY A 305 -44.33 -1.69 6.34
C GLY A 305 -43.49 -0.87 5.34
N ASN A 306 -42.26 -0.49 5.65
CA ASN A 306 -41.36 0.27 4.82
C ASN A 306 -40.28 -0.66 4.30
N GLU A 307 -40.11 -0.69 2.98
CA GLU A 307 -39.05 -1.44 2.32
C GLU A 307 -37.68 -0.84 2.68
N GLN A 308 -37.11 -1.28 3.80
CA GLN A 308 -35.79 -0.88 4.25
C GLN A 308 -34.74 -1.61 3.42
N TRP A 309 -33.96 -0.86 2.64
CA TRP A 309 -32.98 -1.41 1.70
C TRP A 309 -31.63 -1.77 2.34
N PHE A 310 -31.23 -1.03 3.37
CA PHE A 310 -29.96 -1.18 4.09
C PHE A 310 -30.19 -1.30 5.60
N ILE A 311 -29.35 -2.07 6.27
CA ILE A 311 -29.35 -2.22 7.73
C ILE A 311 -28.17 -1.47 8.37
N SER A 312 -28.28 -1.13 9.65
CA SER A 312 -27.25 -0.41 10.43
C SER A 312 -26.06 -1.30 10.78
N MET A 313 -25.49 -1.94 9.77
CA MET A 313 -24.37 -2.85 9.87
C MET A 313 -23.41 -2.61 8.72
N LYS A 314 -22.13 -2.51 9.05
CA LYS A 314 -21.06 -2.42 8.05
C LYS A 314 -21.10 -3.63 7.12
N MET A 315 -20.87 -3.43 5.83
CA MET A 315 -20.70 -4.53 4.89
C MET A 315 -19.46 -5.38 5.24
N GLY A 316 -19.60 -6.70 5.25
CA GLY A 316 -18.50 -7.63 5.48
C GLY A 316 -17.49 -7.67 4.32
N ILE A 317 -16.32 -8.26 4.58
CA ILE A 317 -15.31 -8.64 3.58
C ILE A 317 -15.41 -10.14 3.34
#